data_AF-A0A6V8EVS3-F1
#
_entry.id   AF-A0A6V8EVS3-F1
#
_cell.length_a   1.000
_cell.length_b   1.000
_cell.length_c   1.000
_cell.angle_alpha   90.00
_cell.angle_beta   90.00
_cell.angle_gamma   90.00
#
_symmetry.space_group_name_H-M   'P 1'
#
loop_
_entity.id
_entity.type
_entity.pdbx_description
1 polymer ?
#
loop_
_entity_poly.entity_id
_entity_poly.type
_entity_poly.pdbx_seq_one_letter_code
_entity_poly.pdbx_strand_id
1 'polypeptide(L)'
;MRLLAMLFVLAIMVPISTMAQTSQEISFSSNGSAATVLIEEHTSTYCTTCAEIDPMLLNFLEDNGNRAIRIAMHPLGEDPLGSDISSHRLAFHGGELAVTPTFVMDGRVVSQGFVDRMDMQMNLRSSEIAKEGVISIEGEVDVSQNSIHVSSPGLDLHVEERLTIFIVEREVSLEPGTASNGLDKNHDVARAMLSLDDGGNTTSEILPMGWAVHVHDAEAPSVEFFVDEMNPYSYDVVIVLERSEGGDGSVLSSTLIALSERSEATQKISTLPVVAALASMSIILFIVQSRR
;
A
#
# COMPACT_ATOMS: atom_id res chain seq x y z
N MET A 1 44.82 27.74 30.10
CA MET A 1 43.41 27.48 30.48
C MET A 1 42.41 28.45 29.85
N ARG A 2 42.66 29.78 29.81
CA ARG A 2 41.74 30.73 29.17
C ARG A 2 41.64 30.62 27.64
N LEU A 3 42.74 30.30 26.95
CA LEU A 3 42.73 30.07 25.49
C LEU A 3 42.03 28.76 25.06
N LEU A 4 42.11 27.70 25.87
CA LEU A 4 41.40 26.44 25.57
C LEU A 4 39.88 26.57 25.76
N ALA A 5 39.45 27.35 26.76
CA ALA A 5 38.03 27.65 26.98
C ALA A 5 37.42 28.49 25.86
N MET A 6 38.21 29.38 25.24
CA MET A 6 37.74 30.24 24.14
C MET A 6 37.58 29.48 22.82
N LEU A 7 38.44 28.48 22.56
CA LEU A 7 38.30 27.55 21.42
C LEU A 7 37.09 26.62 21.55
N PHE A 8 36.69 26.27 22.78
CA PHE A 8 35.53 25.42 23.03
C PHE A 8 34.20 26.16 22.86
N VAL A 9 34.15 27.47 23.15
CA VAL A 9 32.95 28.29 22.95
C VAL A 9 32.74 28.64 21.48
N LEU A 10 33.81 28.76 20.68
CA LEU A 10 33.72 29.03 19.24
C LEU A 10 33.30 27.79 18.42
N ALA A 11 33.53 26.58 18.94
CA ALA A 11 33.09 25.33 18.30
C ALA A 11 31.59 25.02 18.50
N ILE A 12 30.92 25.73 19.41
CA ILE A 12 29.47 25.57 19.68
C ILE A 12 28.62 26.52 18.83
N MET A 13 29.25 27.50 18.15
CA MET A 13 28.56 28.56 17.41
C MET A 13 29.06 28.62 15.97
N VAL A 14 28.59 27.70 15.12
CA VAL A 14 28.19 27.88 13.69
C VAL A 14 28.11 26.49 13.00
N PRO A 15 27.11 26.19 12.15
CA PRO A 15 25.82 26.83 11.93
C PRO A 15 24.66 25.95 12.44
N ILE A 16 23.57 26.59 12.87
CA ILE A 16 22.25 25.96 12.76
C ILE A 16 22.06 25.73 11.27
N SER A 17 22.12 24.46 10.85
CA SER A 17 21.83 24.05 9.49
C SER A 17 20.52 24.70 9.08
N THR A 18 20.57 25.49 8.03
CA THR A 18 19.41 25.98 7.31
C THR A 18 18.54 24.76 7.02
N MET A 19 17.45 24.58 7.77
CA MET A 19 16.33 23.76 7.34
C MET A 19 15.72 24.55 6.18
N ALA A 20 16.32 24.44 5.00
CA ALA A 20 15.56 24.59 3.79
C ALA A 20 14.44 23.55 3.92
N GLN A 21 13.21 24.02 3.98
CA GLN A 21 12.02 23.19 3.92
C GLN A 21 11.95 22.65 2.48
N THR A 22 12.86 21.74 2.12
CA THR A 22 12.61 20.79 1.05
C THR A 22 11.37 20.04 1.49
N SER A 23 10.30 20.10 0.70
CA SER A 23 9.20 19.16 0.82
C SER A 23 9.83 17.77 0.91
N GLN A 24 9.75 17.17 2.09
CA GLN A 24 10.39 15.90 2.32
C GLN A 24 9.53 14.86 1.60
N GLU A 25 9.90 14.52 0.37
CA GLU A 25 9.35 13.36 -0.34
C GLU A 25 9.71 12.13 0.50
N ILE A 26 8.68 11.39 0.91
CA ILE A 26 8.85 10.14 1.64
C ILE A 26 8.65 9.01 0.65
N SER A 27 9.67 8.17 0.51
CA SER A 27 9.66 7.01 -0.37
C SER A 27 9.33 5.74 0.43
N PHE A 28 8.45 4.93 -0.13
CA PHE A 28 8.04 3.62 0.38
C PHE A 28 8.28 2.58 -0.69
N SER A 29 8.67 1.36 -0.32
CA SER A 29 8.83 0.28 -1.29
C SER A 29 8.37 -1.06 -0.74
N SER A 30 7.96 -1.93 -1.65
CA SER A 30 7.53 -3.29 -1.32
C SER A 30 7.82 -4.23 -2.48
N ASN A 31 8.25 -5.44 -2.14
CA ASN A 31 8.50 -6.50 -3.10
C ASN A 31 7.36 -7.53 -3.02
N GLY A 32 6.57 -7.57 -4.08
CA GLY A 32 5.54 -8.58 -4.30
C GLY A 32 6.16 -9.92 -4.64
N SER A 33 5.52 -10.98 -4.17
CA SER A 33 5.89 -12.33 -4.55
C SER A 33 4.82 -12.94 -5.45
N ALA A 34 5.24 -13.85 -6.33
CA ALA A 34 4.29 -14.69 -7.08
C ALA A 34 3.44 -15.60 -6.18
N ALA A 35 3.68 -15.65 -4.86
CA ALA A 35 2.83 -16.37 -3.92
C ALA A 35 1.81 -15.47 -3.22
N THR A 36 1.89 -14.14 -3.39
CA THR A 36 0.92 -13.22 -2.81
C THR A 36 -0.36 -13.27 -3.62
N VAL A 37 -1.47 -13.60 -2.98
CA VAL A 37 -2.80 -13.70 -3.60
C VAL A 37 -3.53 -12.37 -3.47
N LEU A 38 -4.02 -11.84 -4.59
CA LEU A 38 -4.93 -10.70 -4.58
C LEU A 38 -6.35 -11.19 -4.31
N ILE A 39 -6.98 -10.63 -3.28
CA ILE A 39 -8.36 -10.86 -2.89
C ILE A 39 -9.16 -9.60 -3.23
N GLU A 40 -9.93 -9.68 -4.30
CA GLU A 40 -10.91 -8.70 -4.69
C GLU A 40 -12.24 -9.04 -4.02
N GLU A 41 -12.64 -8.24 -3.03
CA GLU A 41 -13.94 -8.37 -2.37
C GLU A 41 -14.92 -7.35 -2.96
N HIS A 42 -15.96 -7.85 -3.60
CA HIS A 42 -17.11 -7.04 -3.99
C HIS A 42 -18.11 -7.04 -2.84
N THR A 43 -18.26 -5.89 -2.18
CA THR A 43 -19.02 -5.73 -0.94
C THR A 43 -20.03 -4.59 -1.04
N SER A 44 -20.86 -4.39 -0.01
CA SER A 44 -21.68 -3.18 0.09
C SER A 44 -22.07 -2.83 1.53
N THR A 45 -22.34 -1.54 1.76
CA THR A 45 -22.81 -0.95 3.01
C THR A 45 -24.26 -1.31 3.37
N TYR A 46 -24.98 -1.96 2.45
CA TYR A 46 -26.33 -2.50 2.65
C TYR A 46 -26.37 -4.02 2.75
N CYS A 47 -25.21 -4.68 2.66
CA CYS A 47 -25.10 -6.13 2.74
C CYS A 47 -24.85 -6.58 4.18
N THR A 48 -25.85 -7.21 4.81
CA THR A 48 -25.74 -7.74 6.18
C THR A 48 -24.68 -8.83 6.29
N THR A 49 -24.64 -9.77 5.35
CA THR A 49 -23.64 -10.84 5.33
C THR A 49 -22.22 -10.29 5.26
N CYS A 50 -22.01 -9.20 4.52
CA CYS A 50 -20.71 -8.53 4.40
C CYS A 50 -20.24 -7.99 5.76
N ALA A 51 -21.14 -7.33 6.50
CA ALA A 51 -20.85 -6.87 7.86
C ALA A 51 -20.59 -8.02 8.85
N GLU A 52 -21.27 -9.16 8.69
CA GLU A 52 -21.06 -10.33 9.54
C GLU A 52 -19.69 -10.98 9.33
N ILE A 53 -19.18 -11.01 8.08
CA ILE A 53 -17.90 -11.64 7.76
C ILE A 53 -16.69 -10.72 7.89
N ASP A 54 -16.86 -9.39 7.84
CA ASP A 54 -15.75 -8.43 7.86
C ASP A 54 -14.76 -8.65 9.02
N PRO A 55 -15.19 -8.85 10.30
CA PRO A 55 -14.26 -9.15 11.38
C PRO A 55 -13.47 -10.44 11.17
N MET A 56 -14.09 -11.47 10.58
CA MET A 56 -13.41 -12.73 10.29
C MET A 56 -12.36 -12.53 9.18
N LEU A 57 -12.71 -11.74 8.16
CA LEU A 57 -11.83 -11.43 7.03
C LEU A 57 -10.59 -10.64 7.46
N LEU A 58 -10.76 -9.64 8.34
CA LEU A 58 -9.63 -8.87 8.89
C LEU A 58 -8.66 -9.77 9.68
N ASN A 59 -9.19 -10.64 10.55
CA ASN A 59 -8.36 -11.62 11.26
C ASN A 59 -7.66 -12.59 10.28
N PHE A 60 -8.36 -13.00 9.21
CA PHE A 60 -7.78 -13.85 8.18
C PHE A 60 -6.60 -13.17 7.47
N LEU A 61 -6.70 -11.88 7.15
CA LEU A 61 -5.60 -11.13 6.52
C LEU A 61 -4.41 -10.99 7.47
N GLU A 62 -4.67 -10.64 8.73
CA GLU A 62 -3.63 -10.54 9.77
C GLU A 62 -2.85 -11.85 9.91
N ASP A 63 -3.55 -12.97 9.96
CA ASP A 63 -2.95 -14.30 10.12
C ASP A 63 -2.16 -14.78 8.89
N ASN A 64 -2.43 -14.22 7.70
CA ASN A 64 -1.75 -14.58 6.46
C ASN A 64 -0.66 -13.57 6.04
N GLY A 65 -0.62 -12.39 6.66
CA GLY A 65 0.40 -11.37 6.40
C GLY A 65 0.53 -11.04 4.92
N ASN A 66 1.76 -11.08 4.38
CA ASN A 66 2.04 -10.74 2.99
C ASN A 66 1.60 -11.80 1.95
N ARG A 67 0.96 -12.88 2.38
CA ARG A 67 0.43 -13.92 1.47
C ARG A 67 -0.90 -13.51 0.83
N ALA A 68 -1.61 -12.54 1.40
CA ALA A 68 -2.89 -12.08 0.90
C ALA A 68 -2.96 -10.55 0.94
N ILE A 69 -3.46 -9.95 -0.14
CA ILE A 69 -3.77 -8.52 -0.22
C ILE A 69 -5.27 -8.42 -0.48
N ARG A 70 -6.01 -7.67 0.33
CA ARG A 70 -7.43 -7.38 0.09
C ARG A 70 -7.60 -6.03 -0.59
N ILE A 71 -8.55 -5.98 -1.51
CA ILE A 71 -9.15 -4.75 -1.99
C ILE A 71 -10.67 -4.91 -1.91
N ALA A 72 -11.32 -4.06 -1.13
CA ALA A 72 -12.78 -3.97 -1.02
C ALA A 72 -13.32 -2.98 -2.06
N MET A 73 -14.31 -3.42 -2.83
CA MET A 73 -14.92 -2.67 -3.92
C MET A 73 -16.42 -2.58 -3.74
N HIS A 74 -16.90 -1.36 -3.57
CA HIS A 74 -18.32 -1.07 -3.43
C HIS A 74 -18.94 -0.76 -4.80
N PRO A 75 -20.15 -1.26 -5.10
CA PRO A 75 -20.82 -0.98 -6.36
C PRO A 75 -21.27 0.49 -6.44
N LEU A 76 -21.17 1.10 -7.61
CA LEU A 76 -21.76 2.41 -7.86
C LEU A 76 -23.28 2.39 -7.64
N GLY A 77 -23.84 3.48 -7.11
CA GLY A 77 -25.28 3.66 -6.96
C GLY A 77 -25.67 4.13 -5.56
N GLU A 78 -26.42 3.30 -4.83
CA GLU A 78 -26.89 3.62 -3.48
C GLU A 78 -25.83 3.41 -2.39
N ASP A 79 -24.69 2.80 -2.73
CA ASP A 79 -23.58 2.65 -1.81
C ASP A 79 -22.77 3.96 -1.73
N PRO A 80 -22.63 4.58 -0.54
CA PRO A 80 -21.87 5.82 -0.36
C PRO A 80 -20.37 5.67 -0.64
N LEU A 81 -19.84 4.44 -0.65
CA LEU A 81 -18.45 4.14 -0.96
C LEU A 81 -18.27 3.66 -2.41
N GLY A 82 -19.35 3.63 -3.19
CA GLY A 82 -19.42 3.04 -4.51
C GLY A 82 -18.54 3.74 -5.56
N SER A 83 -17.96 2.93 -6.44
CA SER A 83 -17.25 3.40 -7.64
C SER A 83 -17.46 2.43 -8.81
N ASP A 84 -17.12 2.87 -10.03
CA ASP A 84 -17.15 2.01 -11.22
C ASP A 84 -16.08 0.90 -11.17
N ILE A 85 -15.17 0.91 -10.20
CA ILE A 85 -14.12 -0.11 -10.05
C ILE A 85 -14.74 -1.49 -9.88
N SER A 86 -15.78 -1.62 -9.04
CA SER A 86 -16.42 -2.91 -8.76
C SER A 86 -17.02 -3.55 -10.01
N SER A 87 -17.79 -2.79 -10.79
CA SER A 87 -18.42 -3.27 -12.03
C SER A 87 -17.37 -3.54 -13.12
N HIS A 88 -16.35 -2.70 -13.23
CA HIS A 88 -15.25 -2.88 -14.17
C HIS A 88 -14.48 -4.17 -13.90
N ARG A 89 -14.10 -4.43 -12.64
CA ARG A 89 -13.35 -5.64 -12.25
C ARG A 89 -14.18 -6.92 -12.42
N LEU A 90 -15.48 -6.89 -12.12
CA LEU A 90 -16.36 -8.03 -12.37
C LEU A 90 -16.47 -8.36 -13.85
N ALA A 91 -16.66 -7.34 -14.70
CA ALA A 91 -16.70 -7.52 -16.15
C ALA A 91 -15.37 -8.09 -16.67
N PHE A 92 -14.25 -7.62 -16.14
CA PHE A 92 -12.92 -8.12 -16.51
C PHE A 92 -12.77 -9.61 -16.21
N HIS A 93 -13.27 -10.09 -15.07
CA HIS A 93 -13.20 -11.51 -14.69
C HIS A 93 -14.33 -12.37 -15.27
N GLY A 94 -15.13 -11.84 -16.20
CA GLY A 94 -16.25 -12.56 -16.84
C GLY A 94 -17.46 -12.80 -15.93
N GLY A 95 -17.56 -12.07 -14.81
CA GLY A 95 -18.69 -12.13 -13.89
C GLY A 95 -19.79 -11.14 -14.31
N GLU A 96 -20.88 -11.63 -14.89
CA GLU A 96 -21.97 -10.72 -15.31
C GLU A 96 -22.89 -10.27 -14.15
N LEU A 97 -22.90 -10.97 -13.02
CA LEU A 97 -23.75 -10.66 -11.85
C LEU A 97 -23.08 -11.12 -10.56
N ALA A 98 -22.48 -10.20 -9.80
CA ALA A 98 -22.03 -10.49 -8.44
C ALA A 98 -23.09 -10.07 -7.42
N VAL A 99 -23.52 -11.02 -6.61
CA VAL A 99 -24.18 -10.73 -5.34
C VAL A 99 -23.12 -10.30 -4.33
N THR A 100 -23.44 -9.37 -3.43
CA THR A 100 -22.53 -9.02 -2.33
C THR A 100 -22.74 -9.98 -1.14
N PRO A 101 -21.68 -10.47 -0.49
CA PRO A 101 -20.28 -10.35 -0.90
C PRO A 101 -19.93 -11.34 -2.02
N THR A 102 -19.00 -10.96 -2.91
CA THR A 102 -18.34 -11.88 -3.85
C THR A 102 -16.84 -11.76 -3.67
N PHE A 103 -16.15 -12.89 -3.61
CA PHE A 103 -14.71 -12.97 -3.46
C PHE A 103 -14.09 -13.49 -4.75
N VAL A 104 -13.16 -12.73 -5.29
CA VAL A 104 -12.33 -13.11 -6.42
C VAL A 104 -10.89 -13.20 -5.94
N MET A 105 -10.26 -14.37 -6.13
CA MET A 105 -8.85 -14.58 -5.80
C MET A 105 -8.06 -14.78 -7.08
N ASP A 106 -7.16 -13.86 -7.38
CA ASP A 106 -6.33 -13.87 -8.59
C ASP A 106 -7.13 -14.04 -9.90
N GLY A 107 -8.27 -13.36 -9.99
CA GLY A 107 -9.19 -13.39 -11.13
C GLY A 107 -10.19 -14.55 -11.14
N ARG A 108 -10.10 -15.49 -10.20
CA ARG A 108 -11.09 -16.57 -10.04
C ARG A 108 -12.14 -16.20 -8.99
N VAL A 109 -13.43 -16.22 -9.35
CA VAL A 109 -14.52 -16.16 -8.37
C VAL A 109 -14.47 -17.42 -7.49
N VAL A 110 -14.17 -17.26 -6.20
CA VAL A 110 -14.02 -18.38 -5.25
C VAL A 110 -15.20 -18.51 -4.30
N SER A 111 -15.96 -17.44 -4.08
CA SER A 111 -17.16 -17.47 -3.24
C SER A 111 -18.14 -16.36 -3.62
N GLN A 112 -19.43 -16.65 -3.42
CA GLN A 112 -20.52 -15.68 -3.50
C GLN A 112 -21.46 -15.92 -2.30
N GLY A 113 -21.74 -14.88 -1.54
CA GLY A 113 -22.46 -14.98 -0.27
C GLY A 113 -21.54 -15.30 0.91
N PHE A 114 -22.09 -15.92 1.94
CA PHE A 114 -21.36 -16.24 3.16
C PHE A 114 -20.16 -17.14 2.86
N VAL A 115 -19.01 -16.82 3.47
CA VAL A 115 -17.80 -17.64 3.42
C VAL A 115 -17.24 -17.76 4.83
N ASP A 116 -16.79 -18.96 5.19
CA ASP A 116 -16.11 -19.17 6.46
C ASP A 116 -14.58 -19.12 6.31
N ARG A 117 -13.90 -19.11 7.45
CA ARG A 117 -12.44 -19.01 7.49
C ARG A 117 -11.74 -20.22 6.86
N MET A 118 -12.31 -21.42 6.97
CA MET A 118 -11.70 -22.63 6.41
C MET A 118 -11.77 -22.60 4.89
N ASP A 119 -12.91 -22.18 4.35
CA ASP A 119 -13.09 -22.00 2.90
C ASP A 119 -12.13 -20.94 2.37
N MET A 120 -11.99 -19.80 3.05
CA MET A 120 -11.01 -18.76 2.68
C MET A 120 -9.57 -19.30 2.67
N GLN A 121 -9.18 -20.10 3.66
CA GLN A 121 -7.84 -20.70 3.72
C GLN A 121 -7.59 -21.71 2.60
N MET A 122 -8.60 -22.52 2.27
CA MET A 122 -8.51 -23.49 1.17
C MET A 122 -8.43 -22.79 -0.19
N ASN A 123 -9.21 -21.73 -0.39
CA ASN A 123 -9.20 -20.93 -1.61
C ASN A 123 -7.88 -20.18 -1.77
N LEU A 124 -7.36 -19.54 -0.71
CA LEU A 124 -6.04 -18.91 -0.70
C LEU A 124 -4.96 -19.88 -1.15
N ARG A 125 -4.90 -21.05 -0.50
CA ARG A 125 -3.91 -22.07 -0.84
C ARG A 125 -4.07 -22.59 -2.27
N SER A 126 -5.31 -22.73 -2.74
CA SER A 126 -5.56 -23.13 -4.12
C SER A 126 -5.05 -22.10 -5.12
N SER A 127 -5.23 -20.81 -4.84
CA SER A 127 -4.75 -19.73 -5.71
C SER A 127 -3.22 -19.62 -5.67
N GLU A 128 -2.59 -19.76 -4.51
CA GLU A 128 -1.13 -19.83 -4.37
C GLU A 128 -0.51 -20.95 -5.22
N ILE A 129 -1.17 -22.12 -5.31
CA ILE A 129 -0.70 -23.26 -6.11
C ILE A 129 -0.93 -23.04 -7.62
N ALA A 130 -2.00 -22.33 -7.98
CA ALA A 130 -2.37 -22.10 -9.36
C ALA A 130 -1.47 -21.07 -10.07
N LYS A 131 -0.79 -20.19 -9.31
CA LYS A 131 0.16 -19.23 -9.89
C LYS A 131 1.34 -19.94 -10.53
N GLU A 132 1.50 -19.69 -11.83
CA GLU A 132 2.59 -20.26 -12.62
C GLU A 132 3.80 -19.32 -12.63
N GLY A 133 4.98 -19.86 -12.33
CA GLY A 133 6.25 -19.13 -12.42
C GLY A 133 6.57 -18.26 -11.19
N VAL A 134 7.79 -17.71 -11.19
CA VAL A 134 8.24 -16.76 -10.16
C VAL A 134 8.37 -15.40 -10.83
N ILE A 135 7.31 -14.61 -10.74
CA ILE A 135 7.32 -13.21 -11.15
C ILE A 135 7.21 -12.36 -9.88
N SER A 136 8.33 -11.78 -9.46
CA SER A 136 8.35 -10.77 -8.41
C SER A 136 8.16 -9.40 -9.03
N ILE A 137 7.31 -8.58 -8.43
CA ILE A 137 7.12 -7.19 -8.82
C ILE A 137 7.63 -6.29 -7.69
N GLU A 138 8.53 -5.39 -8.02
CA GLU A 138 8.98 -4.33 -7.11
C GLU A 138 8.10 -3.10 -7.33
N GLY A 139 7.60 -2.51 -6.25
CA GLY A 139 6.84 -1.27 -6.29
C GLY A 139 7.47 -0.23 -5.39
N GLU A 140 7.64 0.97 -5.91
CA GLU A 140 8.09 2.15 -5.18
C GLU A 140 6.99 3.22 -5.22
N VAL A 141 6.79 3.89 -4.10
CA VAL A 141 5.83 4.98 -3.96
C VAL A 141 6.49 6.17 -3.29
N ASP A 142 6.55 7.30 -3.99
CA ASP A 142 6.98 8.57 -3.43
C ASP A 142 5.75 9.43 -3.12
N VAL A 143 5.64 9.86 -1.87
CA VAL A 143 4.52 10.67 -1.39
C VAL A 143 4.96 12.12 -1.24
N SER A 144 4.22 13.02 -1.89
CA SER A 144 4.31 14.47 -1.74
C SER A 144 3.07 15.01 -1.00
N GLN A 145 2.95 16.34 -0.84
CA GLN A 145 1.80 16.92 -0.13
C GLN A 145 0.44 16.59 -0.77
N ASN A 146 0.41 16.46 -2.09
CA ASN A 146 -0.82 16.32 -2.89
C ASN A 146 -0.67 15.30 -4.01
N SER A 147 0.40 14.50 -4.02
CA SER A 147 0.59 13.45 -5.02
C SER A 147 1.14 12.16 -4.45
N ILE A 148 0.75 11.07 -5.09
CA ILE A 148 1.25 9.71 -4.88
C ILE A 148 1.89 9.30 -6.21
N HIS A 149 3.21 9.31 -6.26
CA HIS A 149 3.98 8.83 -7.42
C HIS A 149 4.28 7.35 -7.23
N VAL A 150 3.82 6.52 -8.16
CA VAL A 150 3.97 5.06 -8.14
C VAL A 150 4.88 4.66 -9.28
N SER A 151 5.91 3.87 -9.01
CA SER A 151 6.76 3.29 -10.03
C SER A 151 7.03 1.81 -9.77
N SER A 152 7.35 1.06 -10.83
CA SER A 152 7.78 -0.33 -10.73
C SER A 152 9.11 -0.51 -11.48
N PRO A 153 10.25 -0.18 -10.84
CA PRO A 153 11.55 -0.23 -11.50
C PRO A 153 11.86 -1.63 -12.03
N GLY A 154 12.35 -1.70 -13.27
CA GLY A 154 12.76 -2.97 -13.89
C GLY A 154 11.61 -3.91 -14.28
N LEU A 155 10.35 -3.49 -14.10
CA LEU A 155 9.22 -4.19 -14.69
C LEU A 155 9.16 -3.89 -16.19
N ASP A 156 9.28 -4.95 -16.98
CA ASP A 156 9.05 -4.95 -18.42
C ASP A 156 7.77 -5.74 -18.68
N LEU A 157 6.75 -5.09 -19.23
CA LEU A 157 5.47 -5.73 -19.52
C LEU A 157 5.56 -6.50 -20.83
N HIS A 158 5.24 -7.78 -20.80
CA HIS A 158 5.18 -8.57 -22.02
C HIS A 158 3.88 -8.33 -22.80
N VAL A 159 3.88 -8.74 -24.07
CA VAL A 159 2.66 -8.78 -24.88
C VAL A 159 1.59 -9.61 -24.16
N GLU A 160 0.37 -9.10 -24.11
CA GLU A 160 -0.75 -9.68 -23.34
C GLU A 160 -0.60 -9.59 -21.81
N GLU A 161 0.30 -8.75 -21.30
CA GLU A 161 0.33 -8.35 -19.90
C GLU A 161 -0.17 -6.92 -19.73
N ARG A 162 -0.64 -6.61 -18.53
CA ARG A 162 -1.02 -5.26 -18.12
C ARG A 162 -0.59 -5.03 -16.68
N LEU A 163 -0.35 -3.76 -16.36
CA LEU A 163 -0.16 -3.31 -14.99
C LEU A 163 -1.44 -2.61 -14.51
N THR A 164 -2.00 -3.05 -13.40
CA THR A 164 -3.12 -2.37 -12.74
C THR A 164 -2.69 -1.84 -11.38
N ILE A 165 -2.93 -0.55 -11.15
CA ILE A 165 -2.60 0.15 -9.91
C ILE A 165 -3.92 0.55 -9.25
N PHE A 166 -4.06 0.23 -7.97
CA PHE A 166 -5.15 0.67 -7.12
C PHE A 166 -4.64 1.60 -6.03
N ILE A 167 -5.39 2.68 -5.79
CA ILE A 167 -5.25 3.49 -4.58
C ILE A 167 -6.36 3.07 -3.62
N VAL A 168 -5.95 2.58 -2.45
CA VAL A 168 -6.83 1.88 -1.50
C VAL A 168 -6.85 2.66 -0.19
N GLU A 169 -8.02 3.09 0.26
CA GLU A 169 -8.17 3.77 1.55
C GLU A 169 -8.24 2.73 2.68
N ARG A 170 -7.27 2.77 3.60
CA ARG A 170 -7.12 1.73 4.64
C ARG A 170 -8.31 1.59 5.57
N GLU A 171 -8.85 2.73 6.02
CA GLU A 171 -10.02 2.75 6.90
C GLU A 171 -10.89 3.94 6.51
N VAL A 172 -12.17 3.66 6.31
CA VAL A 172 -13.19 4.63 5.98
C VAL A 172 -14.24 4.58 7.07
N SER A 173 -14.35 5.67 7.85
CA SER A 173 -15.40 5.82 8.85
C SER A 173 -16.60 6.51 8.23
N LEU A 174 -17.77 5.87 8.33
CA LEU A 174 -19.06 6.41 7.95
C LEU A 174 -19.77 6.97 9.18
N GLU A 175 -20.59 8.01 8.99
CA GLU A 175 -21.44 8.51 10.06
C GLU A 175 -22.45 7.43 10.48
N PRO A 176 -22.74 7.28 11.79
CA PRO A 176 -23.65 6.25 12.28
C PRO A 176 -25.01 6.28 11.57
N GLY A 177 -25.43 5.11 11.06
CA GLY A 177 -26.70 4.96 10.34
C GLY A 177 -26.64 5.28 8.84
N THR A 178 -25.47 5.66 8.31
CA THR A 178 -25.25 5.76 6.86
C THR A 178 -25.24 4.38 6.21
N ALA A 179 -24.52 3.41 6.80
CA ALA A 179 -24.52 2.03 6.37
C ALA A 179 -25.72 1.28 6.97
N SER A 180 -26.60 0.74 6.13
CA SER A 180 -27.79 0.02 6.61
C SER A 180 -27.49 -1.37 7.17
N ASN A 181 -26.30 -1.91 6.88
CA ASN A 181 -25.80 -3.15 7.49
C ASN A 181 -25.20 -2.94 8.89
N GLY A 182 -25.09 -1.69 9.37
CA GLY A 182 -24.54 -1.36 10.70
C GLY A 182 -23.01 -1.38 10.80
N LEU A 183 -22.30 -1.49 9.67
CA LEU A 183 -20.84 -1.42 9.62
C LEU A 183 -20.38 0.02 9.35
N ASP A 184 -20.05 0.74 10.42
CA ASP A 184 -19.61 2.14 10.34
C ASP A 184 -18.14 2.29 9.94
N LYS A 185 -17.36 1.21 9.91
CA LYS A 185 -15.94 1.21 9.51
C LYS A 185 -15.69 0.19 8.41
N ASN A 186 -15.21 0.67 7.26
CA ASN A 186 -14.86 -0.18 6.12
C ASN A 186 -13.34 -0.13 5.93
N HIS A 187 -12.75 -1.24 5.52
CA HIS A 187 -11.29 -1.36 5.38
C HIS A 187 -10.91 -1.70 3.94
N ASP A 188 -9.69 -1.33 3.57
CA ASP A 188 -9.08 -1.67 2.28
C ASP A 188 -9.92 -1.23 1.07
N VAL A 189 -10.56 -0.06 1.13
CA VAL A 189 -11.56 0.35 0.13
C VAL A 189 -10.91 0.98 -1.11
N ALA A 190 -11.15 0.40 -2.29
CA ALA A 190 -10.65 0.93 -3.55
C ALA A 190 -11.25 2.31 -3.86
N ARG A 191 -10.39 3.29 -4.12
CA ARG A 191 -10.78 4.67 -4.49
C ARG A 191 -10.45 5.03 -5.91
N ALA A 192 -9.26 4.66 -6.37
CA ALA A 192 -8.81 4.91 -7.72
C ALA A 192 -8.23 3.63 -8.34
N MET A 193 -8.34 3.52 -9.64
CA MET A 193 -7.77 2.44 -10.44
C MET A 193 -7.23 2.98 -11.76
N LEU A 194 -6.04 2.53 -12.16
CA LEU A 194 -5.47 2.76 -13.48
C LEU A 194 -4.91 1.44 -14.01
N SER A 195 -5.14 1.14 -15.29
CA SER A 195 -4.50 0.01 -15.98
C SER A 195 -3.71 0.48 -17.19
N LEU A 196 -2.50 -0.05 -17.36
CA LEU A 196 -1.58 0.22 -18.46
C LEU A 196 -1.31 -1.08 -19.25
N ASP A 197 -1.29 -1.01 -20.57
CA ASP A 197 -0.83 -2.12 -21.43
C ASP A 197 0.71 -2.14 -21.57
N ASP A 198 1.21 -3.13 -22.32
CA ASP A 198 2.63 -3.31 -22.64
C ASP A 198 3.24 -2.13 -23.43
N GLY A 199 2.41 -1.33 -24.10
CA GLY A 199 2.80 -0.09 -24.76
C GLY A 199 2.79 1.14 -23.85
N GLY A 200 2.48 0.99 -22.57
CA GLY A 200 2.32 2.10 -21.62
C GLY A 200 1.05 2.91 -21.84
N ASN A 201 0.10 2.44 -22.66
CA ASN A 201 -1.16 3.14 -22.90
C ASN A 201 -2.15 2.83 -21.79
N THR A 202 -2.89 3.85 -21.36
CA THR A 202 -4.01 3.68 -20.44
C THR A 202 -5.13 2.86 -21.09
N THR A 203 -5.39 1.67 -20.55
CA THR A 203 -6.51 0.81 -20.98
C THR A 203 -7.76 1.03 -20.14
N SER A 204 -7.61 1.49 -18.89
CA SER A 204 -8.72 1.80 -17.99
C SER A 204 -8.29 2.82 -16.94
N GLU A 205 -9.18 3.76 -16.63
CA GLU A 205 -8.95 4.83 -15.65
C GLU A 205 -10.26 5.11 -14.92
N ILE A 206 -10.24 4.98 -13.59
CA ILE A 206 -11.38 5.25 -12.72
C ILE A 206 -10.86 6.03 -11.51
N LEU A 207 -11.20 7.31 -11.43
CA LEU A 207 -10.71 8.23 -10.42
C LEU A 207 -11.87 8.88 -9.65
N PRO A 208 -11.71 9.19 -8.35
CA PRO A 208 -12.63 10.04 -7.62
C PRO A 208 -12.74 11.43 -8.25
N MET A 209 -13.85 12.12 -7.96
CA MET A 209 -14.02 13.52 -8.39
C MET A 209 -12.89 14.39 -7.81
N GLY A 210 -12.29 15.23 -8.67
CA GLY A 210 -11.20 16.14 -8.29
C GLY A 210 -9.80 15.52 -8.37
N TRP A 211 -9.69 14.20 -8.56
CA TRP A 211 -8.41 13.55 -8.77
C TRP A 211 -7.97 13.67 -10.23
N ALA A 212 -6.66 13.64 -10.44
CA ALA A 212 -6.07 13.55 -11.77
C ALA A 212 -4.93 12.53 -11.76
N VAL A 213 -4.60 11.99 -12.93
CA VAL A 213 -3.48 11.07 -13.09
C VAL A 213 -2.60 11.52 -14.24
N HIS A 214 -1.30 11.31 -14.09
CA HIS A 214 -0.31 11.53 -15.14
C HIS A 214 0.56 10.29 -15.29
N VAL A 215 0.58 9.71 -16.48
CA VAL A 215 1.50 8.61 -16.83
C VAL A 215 2.77 9.23 -17.40
N HIS A 216 3.91 8.90 -16.79
CA HIS A 216 5.21 9.41 -17.22
C HIS A 216 5.77 8.56 -18.36
N ASP A 217 6.39 9.21 -19.34
CA ASP A 217 7.15 8.54 -20.40
C ASP A 217 8.51 8.10 -19.82
N ALA A 218 8.57 6.85 -19.35
CA ALA A 218 9.73 6.27 -18.68
C ALA A 218 10.00 4.84 -19.19
N GLU A 219 11.22 4.34 -19.00
CA GLU A 219 11.60 2.98 -19.40
C GLU A 219 10.82 1.90 -18.63
N ALA A 220 10.29 2.23 -17.46
CA ALA A 220 9.47 1.36 -16.63
C ALA A 220 8.16 2.08 -16.24
N PRO A 221 7.08 1.36 -15.90
CA PRO A 221 5.81 1.97 -15.54
C PRO A 221 5.96 2.97 -14.39
N SER A 222 5.54 4.21 -14.63
CA SER A 222 5.61 5.33 -13.69
C SER A 222 4.38 6.22 -13.83
N VAL A 223 3.67 6.43 -12.73
CA VAL A 223 2.35 7.06 -12.69
C VAL A 223 2.27 7.98 -11.48
N GLU A 224 1.76 9.19 -11.66
CA GLU A 224 1.51 10.13 -10.57
C GLU A 224 0.02 10.42 -10.43
N PHE A 225 -0.53 10.12 -9.26
CA PHE A 225 -1.89 10.47 -8.87
C PHE A 225 -1.87 11.79 -8.10
N PHE A 226 -2.67 12.75 -8.54
CA PHE A 226 -2.91 14.01 -7.83
C PHE A 226 -4.17 13.88 -6.99
N VAL A 227 -4.00 14.03 -5.68
CA VAL A 227 -5.03 13.85 -4.66
C VAL A 227 -5.45 15.21 -4.14
N ASP A 228 -6.70 15.60 -4.39
CA ASP A 228 -7.25 16.87 -3.90
C ASP A 228 -7.74 16.72 -2.45
N GLU A 229 -7.46 17.72 -1.62
CA GLU A 229 -7.92 17.92 -0.23
C GLU A 229 -7.76 16.73 0.76
N MET A 230 -7.04 15.65 0.42
CA MET A 230 -6.92 14.46 1.27
C MET A 230 -5.48 14.13 1.66
N ASN A 231 -5.35 13.44 2.79
CA ASN A 231 -4.07 13.02 3.33
C ASN A 231 -3.57 11.79 2.55
N PRO A 232 -2.47 11.87 1.76
CA PRO A 232 -1.99 10.72 0.99
C PRO A 232 -1.61 9.52 1.87
N TYR A 233 -1.24 9.75 3.14
CA TYR A 233 -0.90 8.71 4.09
C TYR A 233 -2.10 7.89 4.61
N SER A 234 -3.35 8.25 4.29
CA SER A 234 -4.52 7.40 4.57
C SER A 234 -4.71 6.26 3.57
N TYR A 235 -3.98 6.30 2.46
CA TYR A 235 -4.05 5.32 1.39
C TYR A 235 -2.88 4.34 1.45
N ASP A 236 -3.10 3.16 0.88
CA ASP A 236 -2.06 2.24 0.45
C ASP A 236 -2.16 2.08 -1.08
N VAL A 237 -1.07 1.61 -1.69
CA VAL A 237 -1.02 1.35 -3.13
C VAL A 237 -0.93 -0.15 -3.36
N VAL A 238 -1.82 -0.69 -4.18
CA VAL A 238 -1.72 -2.07 -4.65
C VAL A 238 -1.36 -2.06 -6.13
N ILE A 239 -0.26 -2.72 -6.47
CA ILE A 239 0.19 -2.90 -7.85
C ILE A 239 -0.04 -4.36 -8.22
N VAL A 240 -0.68 -4.59 -9.35
CA VAL A 240 -1.10 -5.91 -9.83
C VAL A 240 -0.58 -6.09 -11.26
N LEU A 241 0.27 -7.10 -11.46
CA LEU A 241 0.63 -7.57 -12.78
C LEU A 241 -0.36 -8.67 -13.16
N GLU A 242 -1.08 -8.48 -14.27
CA GLU A 242 -2.10 -9.41 -14.72
C GLU A 242 -2.08 -9.58 -16.24
N ARG A 243 -2.70 -10.65 -16.73
CA ARG A 243 -2.90 -10.87 -18.16
C ARG A 243 -3.88 -9.84 -18.74
N SER A 244 -3.76 -9.56 -20.03
CA SER A 244 -4.66 -8.66 -20.77
C SER A 244 -6.07 -9.21 -20.86
N GLU A 245 -6.24 -10.53 -20.82
CA GLU A 245 -7.53 -11.19 -20.65
C GLU A 245 -7.71 -11.61 -19.19
N GLY A 246 -8.88 -11.34 -18.63
CA GLY A 246 -9.18 -11.66 -17.24
C GLY A 246 -9.65 -13.10 -17.05
N GLY A 247 -10.06 -13.42 -15.83
CA GLY A 247 -10.55 -14.74 -15.45
C GLY A 247 -9.54 -15.53 -14.61
N ASP A 248 -9.72 -16.85 -14.55
CA ASP A 248 -9.01 -17.72 -13.60
C ASP A 248 -7.48 -17.65 -13.80
N GLY A 249 -6.78 -17.25 -12.74
CA GLY A 249 -5.33 -17.10 -12.72
C GLY A 249 -4.83 -15.96 -13.59
N SER A 250 -5.63 -14.93 -13.85
CA SER A 250 -5.21 -13.77 -14.63
C SER A 250 -4.17 -12.92 -13.88
N VAL A 251 -4.16 -12.95 -12.54
CA VAL A 251 -3.19 -12.22 -11.73
C VAL A 251 -1.88 -13.00 -11.61
N LEU A 252 -0.82 -12.46 -12.21
CA LEU A 252 0.52 -13.04 -12.26
C LEU A 252 1.32 -12.70 -10.99
N SER A 253 1.21 -11.46 -10.52
CA SER A 253 1.89 -10.99 -9.32
C SER A 253 1.19 -9.78 -8.72
N SER A 254 1.38 -9.54 -7.43
CA SER A 254 0.82 -8.37 -6.76
C SER A 254 1.68 -7.94 -5.59
N THR A 255 1.71 -6.63 -5.33
CA THR A 255 2.38 -6.05 -4.16
C THR A 255 1.53 -4.96 -3.52
N LEU A 256 1.63 -4.83 -2.20
CA LEU A 256 1.01 -3.78 -1.40
C LEU A 256 2.13 -2.91 -0.84
N ILE A 257 2.04 -1.60 -1.08
CA ILE A 257 2.90 -0.58 -0.51
C ILE A 257 2.06 0.19 0.51
N ALA A 258 2.31 -0.07 1.79
CA ALA A 258 1.61 0.60 2.88
C ALA A 258 2.21 1.99 3.12
N LEU A 259 1.43 3.06 2.94
CA LEU A 259 1.93 4.45 3.07
C LEU A 259 1.79 4.98 4.50
N SER A 260 1.31 4.20 5.44
CA SER A 260 1.31 4.61 6.85
C SER A 260 2.73 4.63 7.42
N GLU A 261 3.02 5.56 8.35
CA GLU A 261 4.22 5.48 9.17
C GLU A 261 4.21 4.17 9.97
N ARG A 262 4.88 3.13 9.47
CA ARG A 262 5.42 2.13 10.39
C ARG A 262 6.59 2.81 11.08
N SER A 263 6.29 3.45 12.21
CA SER A 263 7.28 3.88 13.19
C SER A 263 7.98 2.64 13.78
N GLU A 264 8.83 2.03 12.96
CA GLU A 264 9.91 1.16 13.38
C GLU A 264 11.22 1.61 12.71
N ALA A 265 11.40 2.92 12.61
CA ALA A 265 12.73 3.45 12.81
C ALA A 265 13.08 3.24 14.29
N THR A 266 13.45 2.00 14.65
CA THR A 266 14.42 1.83 15.72
C THR A 266 15.68 2.50 15.22
N GLN A 267 15.76 3.82 15.35
CA GLN A 267 17.03 4.52 15.38
C GLN A 267 17.79 3.85 16.52
N LYS A 268 18.61 2.87 16.17
CA LYS A 268 19.76 2.52 17.00
C LYS A 268 20.59 3.80 17.02
N ILE A 269 20.26 4.69 17.95
CA ILE A 269 21.17 5.73 18.39
C ILE A 269 22.40 4.94 18.80
N SER A 270 23.42 4.95 17.93
CA SER A 270 24.70 4.37 18.24
C SER A 270 25.16 5.11 19.49
N THR A 271 25.16 4.42 20.63
CA THR A 271 25.62 4.96 21.91
C THR A 271 27.15 5.02 21.97
N LEU A 272 27.85 4.55 20.94
CA LEU A 272 29.31 4.59 20.82
C LEU A 272 29.94 5.97 21.03
N PRO A 273 29.45 7.10 20.46
CA PRO A 273 30.09 8.40 20.66
C PRO A 273 29.90 8.91 22.10
N VAL A 274 28.78 8.58 22.74
CA VAL A 274 28.53 8.95 24.15
C VAL A 274 29.41 8.13 25.10
N VAL A 275 29.53 6.82 24.86
CA VAL A 275 30.40 5.94 25.66
C VAL A 275 31.89 6.30 25.47
N ALA A 276 32.31 6.62 24.24
CA ALA A 276 33.68 7.08 23.96
C ALA A 276 34.01 8.42 24.64
N ALA A 277 33.05 9.36 24.65
CA ALA A 277 33.20 10.65 25.34
C ALA A 277 33.33 10.46 26.86
N LEU A 278 32.52 9.59 27.47
CA LEU A 278 32.62 9.29 28.90
C LEU A 278 33.93 8.55 29.26
N ALA A 279 34.35 7.58 28.46
CA ALA A 279 35.61 6.86 28.68
C ALA A 279 36.83 7.78 28.59
N SER A 280 36.86 8.69 27.62
CA SER A 280 37.94 9.69 27.50
C SER A 280 37.95 10.67 28.69
N MET A 281 36.79 11.07 29.21
CA MET A 281 36.71 11.93 30.39
C MET A 281 37.23 11.23 31.66
N SER A 282 36.96 9.94 31.83
CA SER A 282 37.49 9.14 32.95
C SER A 282 39.00 8.96 32.87
N ILE A 283 39.57 8.74 31.67
CA ILE A 283 41.03 8.62 31.48
C ILE A 283 41.74 9.95 31.79
N ILE A 284 41.17 11.08 31.35
CA ILE A 284 41.74 12.40 31.63
C ILE A 284 41.71 12.72 33.13
N LEU A 285 40.61 12.38 33.83
CA LEU A 285 40.53 12.56 35.29
C LEU A 285 41.53 11.67 36.05
N PHE A 286 41.76 10.44 35.60
CA PHE A 286 42.76 9.55 36.19
C PHE A 286 44.19 10.05 36.01
N ILE A 287 44.55 10.54 34.82
CA ILE A 287 45.89 11.09 34.54
C ILE A 287 46.15 12.38 35.33
N VAL A 288 45.11 13.19 35.56
CA VAL A 288 45.21 14.42 36.37
C VAL A 288 45.35 14.11 37.85
N GLN A 289 44.70 13.05 38.36
CA GLN A 289 44.86 12.62 39.76
C GLN A 289 46.19 11.89 40.01
N SER A 290 46.71 11.12 39.06
CA SER A 290 47.97 10.39 39.24
C SER A 290 49.24 11.26 39.15
N ARG A 291 49.09 12.54 38.77
CA ARG A 291 50.17 13.54 38.66
C ARG A 291 50.16 14.57 39.80
N ARG A 292 49.38 14.31 40.85
CA ARG A 292 49.36 15.10 42.08
C ARG A 292 50.00 14.34 43.24
#